data_AF-A0A6N2THY2-F1
#
_entry.id   AF-A0A6N2THY2-F1
#
_cell.length_a   1.000
_cell.length_b   1.000
_cell.length_c   1.000
_cell.angle_alpha   90.00
_cell.angle_beta   90.00
_cell.angle_gamma   90.00
#
_symmetry.space_group_name_H-M   'P 1'
#
loop_
_entity.id
_entity.type
_entity.pdbx_description
1 polymer ?
#
loop_
_entity_poly.entity_id
_entity_poly.type
_entity_poly.pdbx_seq_one_letter_code
_entity_poly.pdbx_strand_id
1 'polypeptide(L)'
;MQKYDFLQKCKDEYKFNTHQLREVELGFENSLSFDKIEFYAKTKFNSHQMAEIRKGFENSLSFDEICKYAKNEYNSNQMYILRKAILSNFNLDEIYPLIDKTKFGWHQMSEIKEGFKDKLSLKK
;
A
#
# COMPACT_ATOMS: atom_id res chain seq x y z
N MET A 1 -11.64 -7.83 -19.00
CA MET A 1 -10.93 -6.71 -19.64
C MET A 1 -9.47 -7.12 -19.85
N GLN A 2 -8.88 -6.83 -21.02
CA GLN A 2 -7.48 -7.18 -21.29
C GLN A 2 -6.52 -6.16 -20.65
N LYS A 3 -5.27 -6.57 -20.35
CA LYS A 3 -4.23 -5.70 -19.73
C LYS A 3 -4.06 -4.38 -20.47
N TYR A 4 -3.99 -4.41 -21.79
CA TYR A 4 -3.77 -3.23 -22.63
C TYR A 4 -4.93 -2.24 -22.55
N ASP A 5 -6.17 -2.72 -22.64
CA ASP A 5 -7.38 -1.88 -22.50
C ASP A 5 -7.39 -1.15 -21.16
N PHE A 6 -7.02 -1.86 -20.08
CA PHE A 6 -7.01 -1.25 -18.76
C PHE A 6 -5.91 -0.21 -18.59
N LEU A 7 -4.71 -0.47 -19.10
CA LEU A 7 -3.63 0.51 -19.08
C LEU A 7 -3.97 1.77 -19.90
N GLN A 8 -4.65 1.60 -21.03
CA GLN A 8 -5.13 2.73 -21.83
C GLN A 8 -6.18 3.54 -21.07
N LYS A 9 -7.14 2.86 -20.42
CA LYS A 9 -8.11 3.50 -19.53
C LYS A 9 -7.44 4.29 -18.39
N CYS A 10 -6.43 3.71 -17.74
CA CYS A 10 -5.67 4.40 -16.69
C CYS A 10 -4.97 5.67 -17.21
N LYS A 11 -4.48 5.67 -18.45
CA LYS A 11 -3.89 6.85 -19.09
C LYS A 11 -4.95 7.90 -19.43
N ASP A 12 -6.03 7.49 -20.09
CA ASP A 12 -6.95 8.41 -20.74
C ASP A 12 -8.01 8.94 -19.79
N GLU A 13 -8.55 8.09 -18.90
CA GLU A 13 -9.59 8.46 -17.95
C GLU A 13 -9.00 8.87 -16.60
N TYR A 14 -8.12 8.05 -16.03
CA TYR A 14 -7.57 8.31 -14.69
C TYR A 14 -6.38 9.26 -14.69
N LYS A 15 -5.85 9.60 -15.87
CA LYS A 15 -4.70 10.50 -16.07
C LYS A 15 -3.48 10.09 -15.24
N PHE A 16 -3.23 8.78 -15.17
CA PHE A 16 -2.10 8.24 -14.43
C PHE A 16 -0.77 8.69 -15.01
N ASN A 17 0.15 9.07 -14.12
CA ASN A 17 1.54 9.29 -14.50
C ASN A 17 2.27 7.95 -14.73
N THR A 18 3.49 8.03 -15.24
CA THR A 18 4.32 6.84 -15.53
C THR A 18 4.54 5.95 -14.31
N HIS A 19 4.68 6.51 -13.11
CA HIS A 19 4.87 5.74 -11.89
C HIS A 19 3.59 4.98 -11.48
N GLN A 20 2.41 5.59 -11.62
CA GLN A 20 1.15 4.91 -11.33
C GLN A 20 0.86 3.80 -12.34
N LEU A 21 1.15 4.03 -13.63
CA LEU A 21 1.05 3.00 -14.67
C LEU A 21 1.99 1.82 -14.38
N ARG A 22 3.22 2.10 -13.92
CA ARG A 22 4.16 1.05 -13.56
C ARG A 22 3.64 0.17 -12.43
N GLU A 23 2.94 0.71 -11.43
CA GLU A 23 2.34 -0.11 -10.37
C GLU A 23 1.17 -0.98 -10.88
N VAL A 24 0.42 -0.52 -11.88
CA VAL A 24 -0.61 -1.34 -12.55
C VAL A 24 0.05 -2.47 -13.34
N GLU A 25 1.10 -2.17 -14.10
CA GLU A 25 1.88 -3.17 -14.85
C GLU A 25 2.49 -4.22 -13.94
N LEU A 26 3.11 -3.81 -12.83
CA LEU A 26 3.68 -4.69 -11.82
C LEU A 26 2.62 -5.61 -11.21
N GLY A 27 1.40 -5.13 -11.01
CA GLY A 27 0.29 -5.98 -10.56
C GLY A 27 0.01 -7.14 -11.53
N PHE A 28 -0.03 -6.85 -12.84
CA PHE A 28 -0.19 -7.90 -13.85
C PHE A 28 1.05 -8.82 -13.94
N GLU A 29 2.27 -8.27 -13.86
CA GLU A 29 3.52 -9.05 -13.89
C GLU A 29 3.60 -10.04 -12.70
N ASN A 30 3.12 -9.63 -11.53
CA ASN A 30 3.05 -10.48 -10.34
C ASN A 30 1.77 -11.34 -10.28
N SER A 31 1.08 -11.50 -11.42
CA SER A 31 -0.12 -12.36 -11.55
C SER A 31 -1.24 -12.03 -10.57
N LEU A 32 -1.37 -10.76 -10.15
CA LEU A 32 -2.52 -10.33 -9.37
C LEU A 32 -3.79 -10.41 -10.22
N SER A 33 -4.90 -10.79 -9.59
CA SER A 33 -6.20 -10.78 -10.27
C SER A 33 -6.58 -9.37 -10.68
N PHE A 34 -7.40 -9.29 -11.74
CA PHE A 34 -7.89 -8.01 -12.24
C PHE A 34 -8.55 -7.17 -11.12
N ASP A 35 -9.39 -7.78 -10.27
CA ASP A 35 -10.08 -7.08 -9.19
C ASP A 35 -9.11 -6.43 -8.17
N LYS A 36 -7.99 -7.10 -7.88
CA LYS A 36 -6.94 -6.56 -6.99
C LYS A 36 -6.25 -5.35 -7.61
N ILE A 37 -5.94 -5.45 -8.91
CA ILE A 37 -5.32 -4.36 -9.67
C ILE A 37 -6.28 -3.17 -9.78
N GLU A 38 -7.53 -3.45 -10.11
CA GLU A 38 -8.57 -2.45 -10.26
C GLU A 38 -8.83 -1.69 -8.95
N PHE A 39 -8.79 -2.40 -7.81
CA PHE A 39 -8.98 -1.80 -6.49
C PHE A 39 -8.02 -0.62 -6.23
N TYR A 40 -6.72 -0.81 -6.40
CA TYR A 40 -5.75 0.27 -6.14
C TYR A 40 -5.60 1.26 -7.30
N ALA A 41 -6.11 0.92 -8.49
CA ALA A 41 -6.09 1.80 -9.66
C ALA A 41 -7.33 2.72 -9.78
N LYS A 42 -8.49 2.35 -9.23
CA LYS A 42 -9.70 3.21 -9.23
C LYS A 42 -9.65 4.33 -8.19
N THR A 43 -8.78 4.20 -7.21
CA THR A 43 -8.65 5.12 -6.07
C THR A 43 -7.68 6.26 -6.36
N LYS A 44 -7.83 7.40 -5.65
CA LYS A 44 -6.95 8.58 -5.75
C LYS A 44 -5.58 8.41 -5.05
N PHE A 45 -5.01 7.22 -5.11
CA PHE A 45 -3.69 6.94 -4.54
C PHE A 45 -2.58 7.44 -5.46
N ASN A 46 -1.53 7.99 -4.85
CA ASN A 46 -0.27 8.19 -5.56
C ASN A 46 0.45 6.85 -5.76
N SER A 47 1.47 6.83 -6.62
CA SER A 47 2.22 5.62 -6.96
C SER A 47 2.82 4.92 -5.73
N HIS A 48 3.26 5.65 -4.71
CA HIS A 48 3.81 5.05 -3.49
C HIS A 48 2.74 4.35 -2.63
N GLN A 49 1.52 4.92 -2.55
CA GLN A 49 0.40 4.27 -1.87
C GLN A 49 -0.07 3.03 -2.65
N MET A 50 -0.15 3.12 -3.99
CA MET A 50 -0.45 1.98 -4.87
C MET A 50 0.56 0.83 -4.66
N ALA A 51 1.85 1.17 -4.57
CA ALA A 51 2.91 0.17 -4.32
C ALA A 51 2.71 -0.57 -3.00
N GLU A 52 2.28 0.10 -1.93
CA GLU A 52 2.02 -0.56 -0.65
C GLU A 52 0.77 -1.45 -0.69
N ILE A 53 -0.25 -1.10 -1.47
CA ILE A 53 -1.41 -1.99 -1.67
C ILE A 53 -1.03 -3.20 -2.50
N ARG A 54 -0.35 -2.99 -3.64
CA ARG A 54 0.16 -4.06 -4.50
C ARG A 54 1.00 -5.06 -3.71
N LYS A 55 2.00 -4.58 -2.95
CA LYS A 55 2.83 -5.45 -2.10
C LYS A 55 2.02 -6.21 -1.07
N GLY A 56 0.95 -5.62 -0.53
CA GLY A 56 0.05 -6.34 0.39
C GLY A 56 -0.58 -7.55 -0.29
N PHE A 57 -1.15 -7.35 -1.49
CA PHE A 57 -1.71 -8.45 -2.28
C PHE A 57 -0.68 -9.49 -2.72
N GLU A 58 0.54 -9.07 -3.08
CA GLU A 58 1.66 -9.98 -3.40
C GLU A 58 2.10 -10.81 -2.19
N ASN A 59 1.95 -10.27 -0.97
CA ASN A 59 2.17 -11.02 0.27
C ASN A 59 0.90 -11.78 0.73
N SER A 60 -0.03 -12.03 -0.18
CA SER A 60 -1.27 -12.80 0.07
C SER A 60 -2.23 -12.20 1.11
N LEU A 61 -2.15 -10.90 1.39
CA LEU A 61 -3.17 -10.25 2.21
C LEU A 61 -4.54 -10.27 1.51
N SER A 62 -5.58 -10.51 2.31
CA SER A 62 -6.98 -10.45 1.90
C SER A 62 -7.43 -9.00 1.66
N PHE A 63 -8.55 -8.82 0.95
CA PHE A 63 -9.15 -7.49 0.79
C PHE A 63 -9.46 -6.83 2.13
N ASP A 64 -9.97 -7.57 3.11
CA ASP A 64 -10.30 -7.04 4.44
C ASP A 64 -9.05 -6.52 5.15
N GLU A 65 -7.92 -7.20 5.01
CA GLU A 65 -6.64 -6.74 5.55
C GLU A 65 -6.11 -5.51 4.82
N ILE A 66 -6.20 -5.47 3.48
CA ILE A 66 -5.83 -4.31 2.68
C ILE A 66 -6.67 -3.09 3.07
N CYS A 67 -7.98 -3.24 3.21
CA CYS A 67 -8.91 -2.16 3.55
C CYS A 67 -8.61 -1.51 4.92
N LYS A 68 -7.98 -2.23 5.86
CA LYS A 68 -7.56 -1.67 7.16
C LYS A 68 -6.52 -0.54 7.01
N TYR A 69 -5.73 -0.55 5.93
CA TYR A 69 -4.66 0.44 5.71
C TYR A 69 -4.73 1.19 4.38
N ALA A 70 -5.48 0.72 3.38
CA ALA A 70 -5.65 1.38 2.09
C ALA A 70 -6.60 2.59 2.18
N LYS A 71 -6.18 3.65 2.86
CA LYS A 71 -6.97 4.87 3.07
C LYS A 71 -6.25 6.10 2.54
N ASN A 72 -6.97 6.99 1.84
CA ASN A 72 -6.38 8.21 1.26
C ASN A 72 -5.80 9.18 2.31
N GLU A 73 -6.32 9.13 3.54
CA GLU A 73 -5.80 9.90 4.68
C GLU A 73 -4.38 9.48 5.08
N TYR A 74 -3.97 8.24 4.79
CA TYR A 74 -2.65 7.71 5.10
C TYR A 74 -1.67 7.93 3.96
N ASN A 75 -0.49 8.47 4.26
CA ASN A 75 0.62 8.49 3.31
C ASN A 75 1.25 7.09 3.19
N SER A 76 2.14 6.92 2.21
CA SER A 76 2.80 5.63 1.95
C SER A 76 3.64 5.10 3.13
N ASN A 77 4.20 5.97 3.98
CA ASN A 77 4.94 5.51 5.17
C ASN A 77 4.02 4.90 6.22
N GLN A 78 2.87 5.50 6.48
CA GLN A 78 1.87 4.95 7.41
C GLN A 78 1.30 3.63 6.86
N MET A 79 0.99 3.58 5.56
CA MET A 79 0.56 2.35 4.89
C MET A 79 1.62 1.24 4.98
N TYR A 80 2.90 1.59 4.83
CA TYR A 80 4.01 0.65 5.01
C TYR A 80 4.02 0.06 6.43
N ILE A 81 3.92 0.90 7.46
CA ILE A 81 3.93 0.44 8.87
C ILE A 81 2.74 -0.49 9.13
N LEU A 82 1.54 -0.09 8.74
CA LEU A 82 0.33 -0.90 8.91
C LEU A 82 0.41 -2.23 8.16
N ARG A 83 0.84 -2.22 6.89
CA ARG A 83 1.02 -3.45 6.12
C ARG A 83 2.00 -4.41 6.80
N LYS A 84 3.14 -3.89 7.28
CA LYS A 84 4.14 -4.71 7.98
C LYS A 84 3.62 -5.21 9.33
N ALA A 85 2.82 -4.41 10.03
CA ALA A 85 2.16 -4.81 11.25
C ALA A 85 1.19 -5.98 11.02
N ILE A 86 0.34 -5.91 9.99
CA ILE A 86 -0.57 -6.99 9.61
C ILE A 86 0.21 -8.26 9.25
N LEU A 87 1.22 -8.16 8.38
CA LEU A 87 2.03 -9.31 7.97
C LEU A 87 2.78 -9.99 9.12
N SER A 88 2.94 -9.30 10.25
CA SER A 88 3.62 -9.80 11.44
C SER A 88 2.68 -10.02 12.61
N ASN A 89 1.37 -10.06 12.34
CA ASN A 89 0.28 -10.30 13.30
C ASN A 89 0.32 -9.39 14.52
N PHE A 90 0.67 -8.11 14.33
CA PHE A 90 0.56 -7.10 15.39
C PHE A 90 -0.88 -6.61 15.56
N ASN A 91 -1.22 -6.22 16.78
CA ASN A 91 -2.48 -5.56 17.08
C ASN A 91 -2.50 -4.14 16.49
N LEU A 92 -3.39 -3.87 15.53
CA LEU A 92 -3.47 -2.55 14.89
C LEU A 92 -3.97 -1.45 15.82
N ASP A 93 -4.74 -1.78 16.87
CA ASP A 93 -5.23 -0.79 17.82
C ASP A 93 -4.09 -0.13 18.60
N GLU A 94 -2.97 -0.83 18.76
CA GLU A 94 -1.75 -0.29 19.36
C GLU A 94 -0.93 0.55 18.36
N ILE A 95 -1.09 0.29 17.06
CA ILE A 95 -0.31 0.94 15.99
C ILE A 95 -0.99 2.23 15.50
N TYR A 96 -2.31 2.24 15.38
CA TYR A 96 -3.06 3.41 14.89
C TYR A 96 -2.70 4.73 15.60
N PRO A 97 -2.58 4.79 16.95
CA PRO A 97 -2.21 6.01 17.65
C PRO A 97 -0.80 6.51 17.34
N LEU A 98 0.13 5.61 16.96
CA LEU A 98 1.54 5.93 16.69
C LEU A 98 1.74 6.50 15.29
N ILE A 99 0.87 6.15 14.35
CA ILE A 99 0.99 6.59 12.97
C ILE A 99 0.20 7.87 12.69
N ASP A 100 -0.51 8.43 13.65
CA ASP A 100 -1.34 9.63 13.46
C ASP A 100 -0.50 10.87 13.07
N LYS A 101 -0.81 11.46 11.91
CA LYS A 101 -0.09 12.62 11.35
C LYS A 101 -0.18 13.86 12.22
N THR A 102 -1.21 13.95 13.08
CA THR A 102 -1.37 15.09 13.99
C THR A 102 -0.35 15.05 15.12
N LYS A 103 0.30 13.90 15.34
CA LYS A 103 1.23 13.66 16.45
C LYS A 103 2.69 13.55 16.02
N PHE A 104 2.98 13.12 14.80
CA PHE A 104 4.35 12.81 14.37
C PHE A 104 4.69 13.33 12.96
N GLY A 105 5.73 14.16 12.89
CA GLY A 105 6.32 14.65 11.63
C GLY A 105 7.11 13.58 10.88
N TRP A 106 7.64 13.93 9.69
CA TRP A 106 8.37 12.98 8.83
C TRP A 106 9.55 12.28 9.52
N HIS A 107 10.30 13.03 10.33
CA HIS A 107 11.45 12.49 11.06
C HIS A 107 11.03 11.42 12.07
N GLN A 108 10.03 11.74 12.91
CA GLN A 108 9.48 10.82 13.90
C GLN A 108 8.84 9.58 13.25
N MET A 109 8.15 9.76 12.12
CA MET A 109 7.62 8.62 11.36
C MET A 109 8.73 7.72 10.82
N SER A 110 9.87 8.29 10.45
CA SER A 110 11.04 7.53 10.00
C SER A 110 11.66 6.76 11.16
N GLU A 111 11.79 7.36 12.34
CA GLU A 111 12.27 6.67 13.54
C GLU A 111 11.35 5.50 13.95
N ILE A 112 10.03 5.73 13.94
CA ILE A 112 9.04 4.66 14.21
C ILE A 112 9.19 3.54 13.18
N LYS A 113 9.37 3.88 11.90
CA LYS A 113 9.55 2.91 10.82
C LYS A 113 10.82 2.07 11.02
N GLU A 114 11.93 2.68 11.40
CA GLU A 114 13.18 1.95 11.69
C GLU A 114 13.04 1.08 12.94
N GLY A 115 12.50 1.61 14.05
CA GLY A 115 12.26 0.82 15.25
C GLY A 115 11.32 -0.37 15.00
N PHE A 116 10.34 -0.22 14.11
CA PHE A 116 9.47 -1.32 13.69
C PHE A 116 10.22 -2.37 12.86
N LYS A 117 11.10 -1.95 11.94
CA LYS A 117 11.95 -2.88 11.19
C LYS A 117 12.89 -3.67 12.11
N ASP A 118 13.45 -3.01 13.12
CA ASP A 118 14.33 -3.66 14.10
C ASP A 118 13.57 -4.67 14.94
N LYS A 119 12.35 -4.34 15.40
CA LYS A 119 11.51 -5.30 16.12
C LYS A 119 11.16 -6.53 15.26
N LEU A 120 11.01 -6.35 13.95
CA LEU A 120 10.76 -7.46 13.00
C LEU A 120 12.00 -8.30 12.72
N SER A 121 13.19 -7.71 12.68
CA SER A 121 14.43 -8.45 12.42
C SER A 121 14.80 -9.38 13.58
N LEU A 122 14.41 -9.03 14.80
CA LEU A 122 14.59 -9.85 16.01
C LEU A 122 13.65 -11.06 16.11
N LYS A 123 12.58 -11.12 15.31
CA LYS A 123 11.62 -12.23 15.30
C LYS A 123 12.00 -13.39 14.34
N LYS A 124 13.22 -13.38 13.79
CA LYS A 124 13.72 -14.40 12.85
C LYS A 124 14.47 -15.53 13.54
#